data_AF-A0A966J6G2-F1
#
_entry.id   AF-A0A966J6G2-F1
#
_cell.length_a   1.000
_cell.length_b   1.000
_cell.length_c   1.000
_cell.angle_alpha   90.00
_cell.angle_beta   90.00
_cell.angle_gamma   90.00
#
_symmetry.space_group_name_H-M   'P 1'
#
loop_
_entity.id
_entity.type
_entity.pdbx_description
1 polymer ?
#
loop_
_entity_poly.entity_id
_entity_poly.type
_entity_poly.pdbx_seq_one_letter_code
_entity_poly.pdbx_strand_id
1 'polypeptide(L)' 'MRIPVVDLSGPSARVASELDRACSEVGFVQVVGHGLDADVEQAAWECAHRFFT' A
#
# COMPACT_ATOMS: atom_id res chain seq x y z
N MET A 1 -17.43 -6.08 6.21
CA MET A 1 -16.11 -5.69 6.77
C MET A 1 -15.37 -4.89 5.72
N ARG A 2 -14.57 -3.89 6.11
CA ARG A 2 -13.74 -3.09 5.18
C ARG A 2 -12.27 -3.26 5.51
N ILE A 3 -11.42 -3.39 4.49
CA ILE A 3 -9.96 -3.43 4.69
C ILE A 3 -9.46 -2.01 5.02
N PRO A 4 -8.66 -1.81 6.08
CA PRO A 4 -8.05 -0.53 6.38
C PRO A 4 -7.19 -0.01 5.21
N VAL A 5 -7.29 1.29 4.94
CA VAL A 5 -6.39 2.01 4.03
C VAL A 5 -5.61 3.00 4.87
N VAL A 6 -4.29 2.95 4.82
CA VAL A 6 -3.39 3.85 5.56
C VAL A 6 -2.60 4.71 4.59
N ASP A 7 -2.58 6.02 4.82
CA ASP A 7 -1.79 6.97 4.04
C ASP A 7 -0.41 7.17 4.68
N LEU A 8 0.63 6.65 4.03
CA LEU A 8 2.00 6.69 4.54
C LEU A 8 2.66 8.07 4.40
N SER A 9 2.02 9.02 3.69
CA SER A 9 2.51 10.40 3.58
C SER A 9 2.20 11.24 4.83
N GLY A 10 1.40 10.71 5.76
CA GLY A 10 1.03 11.38 7.00
C GLY A 10 2.14 11.39 8.07
N PRO A 11 1.90 12.08 9.20
CA PRO A 11 2.85 12.10 10.32
C PRO A 11 3.13 10.71 10.87
N SER A 12 4.41 10.36 11.08
CA SER A 12 4.84 8.99 11.41
C SER A 12 4.16 8.39 12.63
N ALA A 13 3.90 9.18 13.69
CA ALA A 13 3.22 8.69 14.89
C ALA A 13 1.79 8.21 14.61
N ARG A 14 1.06 8.93 13.76
CA ARG A 14 -0.29 8.57 13.34
C ARG A 14 -0.26 7.33 12.45
N VAL A 15 0.61 7.31 11.45
CA VAL A 15 0.77 6.17 10.52
C VAL A 15 1.11 4.89 11.29
N ALA A 16 2.04 4.96 12.25
CA ALA A 16 2.42 3.81 13.06
C ALA A 16 1.24 3.26 13.88
N SER A 17 0.43 4.12 14.49
CA SER A 17 -0.76 3.69 15.24
C SER A 17 -1.83 3.07 14.33
N GLU A 18 -2.04 3.63 13.13
CA GLU A 18 -3.00 3.08 12.18
C GLU A 18 -2.56 1.71 11.63
N LEU A 19 -1.26 1.53 11.35
CA LEU A 19 -0.68 0.25 10.94
C LEU A 19 -0.75 -0.79 12.05
N ASP A 20 -0.39 -0.44 13.29
CA ASP A 20 -0.46 -1.35 14.45
C ASP A 20 -1.87 -1.93 14.61
N ARG A 21 -2.89 -1.06 14.55
CA ARG A 21 -4.29 -1.48 14.63
C ARG A 21 -4.71 -2.36 13.44
N ALA A 22 -4.33 -1.99 12.22
CA ALA A 22 -4.67 -2.79 11.04
C ALA A 22 -4.04 -4.19 11.09
N CYS A 23 -2.78 -4.28 11.54
CA CYS A 23 -2.05 -5.53 11.68
C CYS A 23 -2.60 -6.41 12.82
N SER A 24 -2.95 -5.83 13.97
CA SER A 24 -3.40 -6.58 15.15
C SER A 24 -4.87 -7.01 15.09
N GLU A 25 -5.75 -6.19 14.48
CA GLU A 25 -7.19 -6.46 14.45
C GLU A 25 -7.66 -7.15 13.16
N VAL A 26 -7.02 -6.86 12.02
CA VAL A 26 -7.46 -7.33 10.69
C VAL A 26 -6.45 -8.29 10.06
N GLY A 27 -5.16 -8.08 10.29
CA GLY A 27 -4.08 -8.84 9.64
C GLY A 27 -3.91 -8.52 8.15
N PHE A 28 -4.57 -7.47 7.65
CA PHE A 28 -4.49 -7.03 6.26
C PHE A 28 -4.70 -5.52 6.15
N VAL A 29 -3.95 -4.86 5.25
CA VAL A 29 -3.95 -3.41 5.08
C VAL A 29 -3.63 -3.04 3.63
N GLN A 30 -4.23 -1.95 3.14
CA GLN A 30 -3.83 -1.27 1.91
C GLN A 30 -3.08 0.01 2.27
N VAL A 31 -2.06 0.36 1.48
CA VAL A 31 -1.29 1.59 1.69
C VAL A 31 -1.35 2.52 0.48
N VAL A 32 -1.51 3.81 0.74
CA VAL A 32 -1.41 4.90 -0.24
C VAL A 32 -0.32 5.88 0.19
N GLY A 33 0.13 6.77 -0.70
CA GLY A 33 1.18 7.74 -0.35
C GLY A 33 2.50 7.10 0.06
N HIS A 34 2.77 5.86 -0.40
CA HIS A 34 3.89 5.03 0.05
C HIS A 34 5.23 5.37 -0.64
N GLY A 35 5.23 6.40 -1.49
CA GLY A 35 6.43 6.93 -2.12
C GLY A 35 7.00 6.10 -3.27
N LEU A 36 6.29 5.05 -3.72
CA LEU A 36 6.65 4.37 -4.96
C LEU A 36 6.40 5.32 -6.14
N ASP A 37 7.37 5.36 -7.03
CA ASP A 37 7.24 6.06 -8.30
C ASP A 37 6.19 5.36 -9.18
N ALA A 38 5.21 6.14 -9.67
CA ALA A 38 4.14 5.61 -10.52
C ALA A 38 4.67 5.00 -11.82
N ASP A 39 5.79 5.51 -12.35
CA ASP A 39 6.40 4.96 -13.56
C ASP A 39 6.97 3.55 -13.32
N VAL A 40 7.48 3.28 -12.10
CA VAL A 40 7.96 1.95 -11.70
C VAL A 40 6.79 0.97 -11.59
N GLU A 41 5.68 1.37 -10.97
CA GLU A 41 4.47 0.55 -10.87
C GLU A 41 3.94 0.19 -12.27
N GLN A 42 3.81 1.20 -13.14
CA GLN A 42 3.31 1.02 -14.49
C GLN A 42 4.20 0.09 -15.32
N ALA A 43 5.52 0.29 -15.28
CA ALA A 43 6.46 -0.57 -16.01
C ALA A 43 6.42 -2.04 -15.54
N ALA A 44 6.21 -2.28 -14.24
CA ALA A 44 6.07 -3.63 -13.71
C ALA A 44 4.83 -4.33 -14.26
N TRP A 45 3.68 -3.63 -14.30
CA TRP A 45 2.45 -4.17 -14.89
C TRP A 45 2.58 -4.44 -16.38
N GLU A 46 3.19 -3.53 -17.14
CA GLU A 46 3.45 -3.74 -18.57
C GLU A 46 4.37 -4.93 -18.83
N CYS A 47 5.39 -5.12 -18.00
CA CYS A 47 6.27 -6.29 -18.08
C CYS A 47 5.49 -7.59 -17.83
N ALA A 48 4.68 -7.64 -16.78
CA ALA A 48 3.85 -8.79 -16.46
C ALA A 48 2.89 -9.13 -17.61
N HIS A 49 2.22 -8.13 -18.19
CA HIS A 49 1.35 -8.34 -19.34
C HIS A 49 2.10 -8.92 -20.54
N ARG A 50 3.23 -8.32 -20.95
CA ARG A 50 4.06 -8.82 -22.07
C ARG A 50 4.59 -10.23 -21.85
N PHE A 51 4.76 -10.68 -20.61
CA PHE A 51 5.24 -12.02 -20.32
C PHE A 51 4.15 -13.09 -20.52
N PHE A 52 2.91 -12.78 -20.17
CA PHE A 52 1.80 -13.73 -20.20
C PHE A 52 0.89 -13.63 -21.43
N THR A 53 1.10 -12.63 -22.30
CA THR A 53 0.42 -12.47 -23.60
C THR A 53 1.40 -12.59 -24.76
#